data_AF-A0A351DQM8-F1
#
_entry.id   AF-A0A351DQM8-F1
#
_cell.length_a   1.000
_cell.length_b   1.000
_cell.length_c   1.000
_cell.angle_alpha   90.00
_cell.angle_beta   90.00
_cell.angle_gamma   90.00
#
_symmetry.space_group_name_H-M   'P 1'
#
loop_
_entity.id
_entity.type
_entity.pdbx_description
1 polymer ?
#
loop_
_entity_poly.entity_id
_entity_poly.type
_entity_poly.pdbx_seq_one_letter_code
_entity_poly.pdbx_strand_id
1 'polypeptide(L)'
;MTESVVRRIRELIAEIRQHDYRYHVLDAPTIGDTQYDQLVAELKRLETEFPDSLDPNSPTQRVGAKPDSGFSEVSHRVPMLSLDNVFDADEFQQFVERMTDRLDGISSLELTAEPKLDGLALSIRYERGELISAATRGDGSTGENVTQNVRT
;
A
#
# COMPACT_ATOMS: atom_id res chain seq x y z
N MET A 1 16.18 -26.43 -17.06
CA MET A 1 15.33 -26.83 -15.91
C MET A 1 15.09 -25.67 -14.96
N THR A 2 16.08 -24.84 -14.64
CA THR A 2 15.92 -23.65 -13.77
C THR A 2 14.95 -22.61 -14.36
N GLU A 3 14.98 -22.40 -15.67
CA GLU A 3 14.13 -21.43 -16.38
C GLU A 3 12.63 -21.76 -16.34
N SER A 4 12.26 -23.06 -16.27
CA SER A 4 10.87 -23.47 -16.06
C SER A 4 10.40 -23.24 -14.63
N VAL A 5 11.30 -23.37 -13.65
CA VAL A 5 10.97 -23.12 -12.24
C VAL A 5 10.77 -21.62 -11.98
N VAL A 6 11.67 -20.77 -12.48
CA VAL A 6 11.53 -19.30 -12.36
C VAL A 6 10.20 -18.83 -12.95
N ARG A 7 9.79 -19.40 -14.11
CA ARG A 7 8.50 -19.10 -14.70
C ARG A 7 7.33 -19.54 -13.82
N ARG A 8 7.38 -20.77 -13.26
CA ARG A 8 6.33 -21.25 -12.35
C ARG A 8 6.21 -20.39 -11.09
N ILE A 9 7.33 -19.96 -10.52
CA ILE A 9 7.35 -19.03 -9.37
C ILE A 9 6.63 -17.73 -9.74
N ARG A 10 6.93 -17.14 -10.90
CA ARG A 10 6.26 -15.90 -11.36
C ARG A 10 4.76 -16.10 -11.60
N GLU A 11 4.37 -17.22 -12.18
CA GLU A 11 2.96 -17.58 -12.40
C GLU A 11 2.21 -17.70 -11.07
N LEU A 12 2.77 -18.42 -10.09
CA LEU A 12 2.20 -18.55 -8.74
C LEU A 12 2.08 -17.20 -8.04
N ILE A 13 3.12 -16.35 -8.11
CA ILE A 13 3.09 -15.00 -7.55
C ILE A 13 1.94 -14.18 -8.18
N ALA A 14 1.77 -14.24 -9.50
CA ALA A 14 0.72 -13.52 -10.20
C ALA A 14 -0.68 -14.04 -9.81
N GLU A 15 -0.85 -15.36 -9.75
CA GLU A 15 -2.11 -16.01 -9.38
C GLU A 15 -2.52 -15.68 -7.94
N ILE A 16 -1.60 -15.84 -6.98
CA ILE A 16 -1.83 -15.52 -5.57
C ILE A 16 -2.19 -14.04 -5.41
N ARG A 17 -1.45 -13.11 -6.05
CA ARG A 17 -1.77 -11.68 -5.98
C ARG A 17 -3.15 -11.35 -6.55
N GLN A 18 -3.60 -12.07 -7.58
CA GLN A 18 -4.94 -11.88 -8.12
C GLN A 18 -6.00 -12.32 -7.11
N HIS A 19 -5.76 -13.42 -6.39
CA HIS A 19 -6.66 -13.89 -5.34
C HIS A 19 -6.65 -12.96 -4.12
N ASP A 20 -5.49 -12.47 -3.70
CA ASP A 20 -5.36 -11.45 -2.63
C ASP A 20 -6.18 -10.21 -2.95
N TYR A 21 -6.06 -9.70 -4.18
CA TYR A 21 -6.80 -8.51 -4.60
C TYR A 21 -8.31 -8.73 -4.55
N ARG A 22 -8.77 -9.89 -5.05
CA ARG A 22 -10.19 -10.27 -5.00
C ARG A 22 -10.71 -10.40 -3.58
N TYR A 23 -9.92 -10.95 -2.67
CA TYR A 23 -10.30 -11.15 -1.27
C TYR A 23 -10.25 -9.84 -0.47
N HIS A 24 -9.13 -9.11 -0.49
CA HIS A 24 -8.90 -7.96 0.38
C HIS A 24 -9.42 -6.62 -0.16
N VAL A 25 -9.52 -6.47 -1.49
CA VAL A 25 -9.91 -5.18 -2.11
C VAL A 25 -11.32 -5.23 -2.67
N LEU A 26 -11.68 -6.33 -3.34
CA LEU A 26 -12.99 -6.45 -3.99
C LEU A 26 -14.06 -7.13 -3.12
N ASP A 27 -13.67 -7.74 -1.99
CA ASP A 27 -14.55 -8.57 -1.15
C ASP A 27 -15.32 -9.64 -1.97
N ALA A 28 -14.63 -10.23 -2.95
CA ALA A 28 -15.19 -11.12 -3.98
C ALA A 28 -14.27 -12.31 -4.29
N PRO A 29 -13.99 -13.20 -3.32
CA PRO A 29 -13.10 -14.35 -3.51
C PRO A 29 -13.60 -15.32 -4.59
N THR A 30 -12.66 -15.86 -5.36
CA THR A 30 -12.95 -16.83 -6.44
C THR A 30 -12.55 -18.27 -6.12
N ILE A 31 -11.74 -18.46 -5.08
CA ILE A 31 -11.27 -19.76 -4.62
C ILE A 31 -11.44 -19.83 -3.11
N GLY A 32 -11.57 -21.05 -2.57
CA GLY A 32 -11.62 -21.26 -1.12
C GLY A 32 -10.23 -21.35 -0.48
N ASP A 33 -10.18 -21.19 0.84
CA ASP A 33 -8.95 -21.15 1.64
C ASP A 33 -8.01 -22.33 1.34
N THR A 34 -8.54 -23.55 1.24
CA THR A 34 -7.72 -24.74 0.96
C THR A 34 -6.99 -24.67 -0.39
N GLN A 35 -7.62 -24.09 -1.42
CA GLN A 35 -6.98 -23.95 -2.73
C GLN A 35 -5.91 -22.85 -2.67
N TYR A 36 -6.20 -21.76 -1.99
CA TYR A 36 -5.25 -20.68 -1.76
C TYR A 36 -4.00 -21.17 -1.00
N ASP A 37 -4.20 -21.91 0.09
CA ASP A 37 -3.12 -22.48 0.90
C ASP A 37 -2.22 -23.42 0.08
N GLN A 38 -2.79 -24.20 -0.86
CA GLN A 38 -2.03 -25.05 -1.76
C GLN A 38 -1.12 -24.25 -2.69
N LEU A 39 -1.62 -23.14 -3.26
CA LEU A 39 -0.82 -22.24 -4.10
C LEU A 39 0.34 -21.62 -3.31
N VAL A 40 0.06 -21.13 -2.11
CA VAL A 40 1.08 -20.52 -1.22
C VAL A 40 2.12 -21.56 -0.79
N ALA A 41 1.69 -22.78 -0.46
CA ALA A 41 2.60 -23.87 -0.08
C ALA A 41 3.50 -24.30 -1.25
N GLU A 42 2.96 -24.35 -2.47
CA GLU A 42 3.75 -24.64 -3.68
C GLU A 42 4.81 -23.55 -3.91
N LEU A 43 4.41 -22.28 -3.85
CA LEU A 43 5.33 -21.15 -4.03
C LEU A 43 6.45 -21.18 -2.99
N LYS A 44 6.10 -21.36 -1.71
CA LYS A 44 7.06 -21.43 -0.61
C LYS A 44 8.07 -22.57 -0.79
N ARG A 45 7.62 -23.74 -1.27
CA ARG A 45 8.51 -24.88 -1.56
C ARG A 45 9.49 -24.52 -2.67
N LEU A 46 9.01 -23.95 -3.79
CA LEU A 46 9.86 -23.59 -4.93
C LEU A 46 10.90 -22.52 -4.57
N GLU A 47 10.52 -21.50 -3.82
CA GLU A 47 11.46 -20.46 -3.36
C GLU A 47 12.51 -21.01 -2.38
N THR A 48 12.15 -22.01 -1.58
CA THR A 48 13.10 -22.69 -0.68
C THR A 48 14.11 -23.55 -1.46
N GLU A 49 13.64 -24.26 -2.49
CA GLU A 49 14.49 -25.10 -3.34
C GLU A 49 15.38 -24.27 -4.30
N PHE A 50 14.93 -23.07 -4.69
CA PHE A 50 15.61 -22.19 -5.64
C PHE A 50 15.77 -20.76 -5.08
N PRO A 51 16.61 -20.55 -4.05
CA PRO A 51 16.74 -19.28 -3.35
C PRO A 51 17.21 -18.12 -4.25
N ASP A 52 17.99 -18.40 -5.30
CA ASP A 52 18.43 -17.38 -6.27
C ASP A 52 17.27 -16.80 -7.10
N SER A 53 16.11 -17.45 -7.08
CA SER A 53 14.90 -17.03 -7.82
C SER A 53 13.85 -16.36 -6.93
N LEU A 54 14.16 -16.14 -5.65
CA LEU A 54 13.25 -15.52 -4.68
C LEU A 54 13.02 -14.05 -5.04
N ASP A 55 11.75 -13.67 -5.17
CA ASP A 55 11.32 -12.27 -5.32
C ASP A 55 11.13 -11.66 -3.92
N PRO A 56 11.85 -10.59 -3.55
CA PRO A 56 11.63 -9.88 -2.28
C PRO A 56 10.19 -9.35 -2.09
N ASN A 57 9.42 -9.20 -3.17
CA ASN A 57 8.02 -8.81 -3.18
C ASN A 57 7.05 -10.00 -3.27
N SER A 58 7.55 -11.23 -3.15
CA SER A 58 6.70 -12.43 -3.17
C SER A 58 5.70 -12.43 -2.00
N PRO A 59 4.46 -12.91 -2.19
CA PRO A 59 3.48 -13.06 -1.12
C PRO A 59 3.99 -13.82 0.11
N THR A 60 4.94 -14.75 -0.07
CA THR A 60 5.55 -15.52 1.02
C THR A 60 6.45 -14.70 1.94
N GLN A 61 6.91 -13.53 1.48
CA GLN A 61 7.78 -12.61 2.23
C GLN A 61 6.99 -11.60 3.08
N ARG A 62 5.65 -11.59 2.96
CA ARG A 62 4.79 -10.64 3.67
C ARG A 62 4.72 -10.90 5.18
N VAL A 63 4.76 -12.16 5.62
CA VAL A 63 4.56 -12.54 7.03
C VAL A 63 5.86 -13.07 7.63
N GLY A 64 6.34 -12.44 8.72
CA GLY A 64 7.41 -12.98 9.55
C GLY A 64 8.78 -12.31 9.43
N ALA A 65 8.86 -11.06 8.95
CA ALA A 65 10.09 -10.28 9.10
C ALA A 65 10.44 -10.14 10.60
N LYS A 66 11.70 -10.38 10.97
CA LYS A 66 12.20 -10.06 12.31
C LYS A 66 11.94 -8.58 12.59
N PRO A 67 11.55 -8.18 13.81
CA PRO A 67 11.48 -6.77 14.17
C PRO A 67 12.83 -6.12 13.88
N ASP A 68 12.85 -5.11 13.02
CA ASP A 68 14.07 -4.35 12.76
C ASP A 68 14.53 -3.69 14.07
N SER A 69 15.85 -3.53 14.23
CA SER A 69 16.49 -2.97 15.43
C SER A 69 16.27 -1.46 15.62
N GLY A 70 15.29 -0.88 14.92
CA GLY A 70 14.96 0.54 14.87
C GLY A 70 14.48 0.95 13.48
N PHE A 71 13.65 1.99 13.39
CA PHE A 71 13.21 2.53 12.11
C PHE A 71 14.26 3.51 11.57
N SER A 72 14.67 3.31 10.32
CA SER A 72 15.50 4.30 9.62
C SER A 72 14.67 5.48 9.16
N GLU A 73 15.26 6.67 9.11
CA GLU A 73 14.56 7.85 8.58
C GLU A 73 14.46 7.81 7.05
N VAL A 74 13.33 8.30 6.53
CA VAL A 74 13.06 8.47 5.10
C VAL A 74 12.60 9.90 4.88
N SER A 75 13.34 10.64 4.06
CA SER A 75 12.93 11.96 3.60
C SER A 75 11.88 11.82 2.50
N HIS A 76 10.75 12.51 2.67
CA HIS A 76 9.67 12.53 1.68
C HIS A 76 10.08 13.39 0.49
N ARG A 77 9.81 12.88 -0.73
CA ARG A 77 10.08 13.64 -1.98
C ARG A 77 9.23 14.90 -2.09
N VAL A 78 8.02 14.84 -1.55
CA VAL A 78 7.07 15.95 -1.45
C VAL A 78 6.57 15.96 -0.01
N PRO A 79 6.51 17.12 0.66
CA PRO A 79 6.01 17.18 2.02
C PRO A 79 4.60 16.61 2.14
N MET A 80 4.39 15.73 3.11
CA MET A 80 3.06 15.24 3.48
C MET A 80 2.35 16.31 4.31
N LEU A 81 1.21 16.78 3.81
CA LEU A 81 0.42 17.84 4.44
C LEU A 81 -0.49 17.30 5.55
N SER A 82 -0.93 18.22 6.42
CA SER A 82 -2.08 18.03 7.29
C SER A 82 -3.31 18.73 6.71
N LEU A 83 -4.48 18.44 7.29
CA LEU A 83 -5.72 19.15 7.01
C LEU A 83 -6.04 20.06 8.19
N ASP A 84 -6.47 21.28 7.90
CA ASP A 84 -7.15 22.14 8.89
C ASP A 84 -8.54 21.57 9.18
N ASN A 85 -9.07 21.90 10.36
CA ASN A 85 -10.36 21.39 10.83
C ASN A 85 -11.43 22.48 10.82
N VAL A 86 -12.68 22.05 10.69
CA VAL A 86 -13.90 22.81 10.97
C VAL A 86 -14.76 21.97 11.90
N PHE A 87 -15.49 22.62 12.81
CA PHE A 87 -16.28 21.94 13.85
C PHE A 87 -17.78 22.10 13.66
N ASP A 88 -18.20 23.02 12.80
CA ASP A 88 -19.60 23.26 12.49
C ASP A 88 -19.83 23.60 11.01
N ALA A 89 -21.11 23.70 10.63
CA ALA A 89 -21.53 23.94 9.26
C ALA A 89 -21.22 25.37 8.79
N ASP A 90 -21.21 26.36 9.69
CA ASP A 90 -20.96 27.75 9.35
C ASP A 90 -19.48 27.96 9.01
N GLU A 91 -18.57 27.36 9.79
CA GLU A 91 -17.14 27.33 9.50
C GLU A 91 -16.83 26.63 8.17
N PHE A 92 -17.52 25.52 7.88
CA PHE A 92 -17.39 24.82 6.60
C PHE A 92 -17.89 25.68 5.43
N GLN A 93 -19.02 26.35 5.59
CA GLN A 93 -19.57 27.26 4.57
C GLN A 93 -18.59 28.40 4.25
N GLN A 94 -17.97 28.99 5.27
CA GLN A 94 -16.94 30.02 5.08
C GLN A 94 -15.71 29.48 4.33
N PHE A 95 -15.31 28.22 4.56
CA PHE A 95 -14.25 27.58 3.78
C PHE A 95 -14.63 27.49 2.29
N VAL A 96 -15.85 27.07 1.98
CA VAL A 96 -16.36 26.95 0.60
C VAL A 96 -16.41 28.32 -0.09
N GLU A 97 -16.87 29.35 0.61
CA GLU A 97 -16.91 30.73 0.10
C GLU A 97 -15.50 31.24 -0.22
N ARG A 98 -14.54 31.08 0.70
CA ARG A 98 -13.14 31.45 0.46
C ARG A 98 -12.53 30.75 -0.75
N MET A 99 -12.89 29.50 -1.01
CA MET A 99 -12.43 28.76 -2.19
C MET A 99 -13.05 29.30 -3.48
N THR A 100 -14.35 29.58 -3.45
CA THR A 100 -15.09 30.13 -4.60
C THR A 100 -14.56 31.50 -5.00
N ASP A 101 -14.30 32.38 -4.02
CA ASP A 101 -13.77 33.73 -4.28
C ASP A 101 -12.34 33.74 -4.83
N ARG A 102 -11.55 32.69 -4.56
CA ARG A 102 -10.14 32.59 -4.98
C ARG A 102 -9.94 31.94 -6.33
N LEU A 103 -10.96 31.27 -6.87
CA LEU A 103 -10.88 30.52 -8.11
C LEU A 103 -11.67 31.26 -9.19
N ASP A 104 -10.95 31.93 -10.08
CA ASP A 104 -11.58 32.66 -11.18
C ASP A 104 -12.17 31.71 -12.23
N GLY A 105 -13.37 32.04 -12.73
CA GLY A 105 -13.95 31.39 -13.92
C GLY A 105 -14.61 30.04 -13.70
N ILE A 106 -14.83 29.62 -12.44
CA ILE A 106 -15.64 28.43 -12.13
C ILE A 106 -17.11 28.78 -11.87
N SER A 107 -18.02 28.01 -12.50
CA SER A 107 -19.48 28.17 -12.35
C SER A 107 -20.05 27.46 -11.13
N SER A 108 -19.34 26.46 -10.60
CA SER A 108 -19.73 25.67 -9.44
C SER A 108 -18.50 24.96 -8.85
N LEU A 109 -18.43 24.88 -7.52
CA LEU A 109 -17.41 24.11 -6.81
C LEU A 109 -17.91 22.68 -6.59
N GLU A 110 -17.20 21.71 -7.15
CA GLU A 110 -17.42 20.30 -6.86
C GLU A 110 -16.46 19.85 -5.75
N LEU A 111 -17.00 19.16 -4.74
CA LEU A 111 -16.25 18.68 -3.58
C LEU A 111 -16.39 17.17 -3.46
N THR A 112 -15.29 16.50 -3.17
CA THR A 112 -15.28 15.08 -2.78
C THR A 112 -15.30 14.99 -1.26
N ALA A 113 -16.24 14.21 -0.73
CA ALA A 113 -16.30 13.90 0.69
C ALA A 113 -15.83 12.47 0.94
N GLU A 114 -14.81 12.31 1.79
CA GLU A 114 -14.26 11.02 2.19
C GLU A 114 -14.34 10.87 3.71
N PRO A 115 -14.64 9.68 4.26
CA PRO A 115 -14.57 9.45 5.69
C PRO A 115 -13.15 9.73 6.22
N LYS A 116 -13.04 10.54 7.28
CA LYS A 116 -11.76 10.77 7.94
C LYS A 116 -11.39 9.53 8.77
N LEU A 117 -10.52 8.68 8.22
CA LEU A 117 -9.99 7.52 8.93
C LEU A 117 -9.08 7.97 10.07
N ASP A 118 -9.38 7.52 11.29
CA ASP A 118 -8.57 7.81 12.48
C ASP A 118 -7.46 6.76 12.62
N GLY A 119 -6.33 7.05 11.99
CA GLY A 119 -5.18 6.14 11.93
C GLY A 119 -3.87 6.86 11.68
N LEU A 120 -2.89 6.13 11.16
CA LEU A 120 -1.57 6.67 10.83
C LEU A 120 -1.46 6.95 9.32
N ALA A 121 -0.97 8.13 8.98
CA ALA A 121 -0.67 8.47 7.59
C ALA A 121 0.64 7.82 7.13
N LEU A 122 0.60 7.19 5.97
CA LEU A 122 1.73 6.50 5.34
C LEU A 122 1.97 7.05 3.93
N SER A 123 3.23 7.09 3.52
CA SER A 123 3.68 7.33 2.15
C SER A 123 4.21 6.02 1.59
N ILE A 124 3.64 5.52 0.48
CA ILE A 124 4.06 4.27 -0.15
C ILE A 124 4.52 4.55 -1.57
N ARG A 125 5.80 4.26 -1.85
CA ARG A 125 6.42 4.47 -3.16
C ARG A 125 6.46 3.17 -3.94
N TYR A 126 5.85 3.21 -5.11
CA TYR A 126 5.96 2.17 -6.13
C TYR A 126 6.81 2.64 -7.30
N GLU A 127 7.67 1.76 -7.83
CA GLU A 127 8.36 1.99 -9.10
C GLU A 127 8.12 0.81 -10.02
N ARG A 128 7.63 1.09 -11.23
CA ARG A 128 7.24 0.03 -12.20
C ARG A 128 6.29 -1.01 -11.60
N GLY A 129 5.41 -0.58 -10.69
CA GLY A 129 4.43 -1.45 -10.02
C GLY A 129 4.98 -2.25 -8.82
N GLU A 130 6.26 -2.09 -8.49
CA GLU A 130 6.89 -2.77 -7.35
C GLU A 130 7.00 -1.83 -6.14
N LEU A 131 6.66 -2.33 -4.95
CA LEU A 131 6.80 -1.58 -3.71
C LEU A 131 8.29 -1.42 -3.37
N ILE A 132 8.77 -0.17 -3.37
CA ILE A 132 10.16 0.16 -3.11
C ILE A 132 10.37 0.60 -1.66
N SER A 133 9.46 1.40 -1.12
CA SER A 133 9.54 1.88 0.25
C SER A 133 8.19 2.30 0.78
N ALA A 134 7.97 2.15 2.09
CA ALA A 134 6.91 2.81 2.82
C ALA A 134 7.46 3.58 4.03
N ALA A 135 6.90 4.75 4.31
CA ALA A 135 7.31 5.58 5.42
C ALA A 135 6.11 6.16 6.18
N THR A 136 6.25 6.36 7.49
CA THR A 136 5.27 7.14 8.28
C THR A 136 5.30 8.60 7.87
N ARG A 137 4.28 9.38 8.26
CA ARG A 137 4.28 10.83 8.01
C ARG A 137 5.44 11.55 8.72
N GLY A 138 5.70 11.17 9.97
CA GLY A 138 6.56 11.91 10.88
C GLY A 138 6.15 13.40 10.96
N ASP A 139 7.11 14.29 10.75
CA ASP A 139 6.91 15.74 10.76
C ASP A 139 6.34 16.31 9.45
N GLY A 140 6.10 15.46 8.46
CA GLY A 140 5.64 15.83 7.11
C GLY A 140 6.78 15.95 6.09
N SER A 141 8.03 16.16 6.52
CA SER A 141 9.22 16.18 5.65
C SER A 141 10.06 14.91 5.77
N THR A 142 10.13 14.34 6.98
CA THR A 142 10.84 13.10 7.29
C THR A 142 9.93 12.18 8.09
N GLY A 143 9.95 10.89 7.74
CA GLY A 143 9.23 9.83 8.45
C GLY A 143 10.11 8.62 8.74
N GLU A 144 9.50 7.60 9.33
CA GLU A 144 10.16 6.34 9.68
C GLU A 144 9.90 5.28 8.60
N ASN A 145 10.93 4.55 8.19
CA ASN A 145 10.84 3.46 7.24
C ASN A 145 10.06 2.29 7.83
N VAL A 146 8.85 2.05 7.33
CA VAL A 146 7.95 0.97 7.75
C VAL A 146 7.65 0.02 6.60
N THR A 147 8.58 -0.10 5.64
CA THR A 147 8.41 -0.91 4.42
C THR A 147 8.06 -2.37 4.74
N GLN A 148 8.67 -2.96 5.77
CA GLN A 148 8.37 -4.33 6.16
C GLN A 148 6.98 -4.45 6.81
N ASN A 149 6.60 -3.50 7.66
CA ASN A 149 5.28 -3.47 8.30
C ASN A 149 4.13 -3.27 7.30
N VAL A 150 4.36 -2.56 6.20
CA VAL A 150 3.33 -2.37 5.16
C VAL A 150 3.18 -3.59 4.25
N ARG A 151 4.17 -4.50 4.25
CA ARG A 151 4.10 -5.74 3.49
C ARG A 151 3.23 -6.80 4.17
N THR A 152 3.03 -6.73 5.49
CA THR A 152 2.24 -7.71 6.27
C THR A 152 0.75 -7.48 6.08
#